data_AF-A0A210Q2G5-F1
#
_entry.id   AF-A0A210Q2G5-F1
#
_cell.length_a   1.000
_cell.length_b   1.000
_cell.length_c   1.000
_cell.angle_alpha   90.00
_cell.angle_beta   90.00
_cell.angle_gamma   90.00
#
_symmetry.space_group_name_H-M   'P 1'
#
loop_
_entity.id
_entity.type
_entity.pdbx_description
1 polymer ?
#
loop_
_entity_poly.entity_id
_entity_poly.type
_entity_poly.pdbx_seq_one_letter_code
_entity_poly.pdbx_strand_id
1 'polypeptide(L)'
;MSSNIPNIPSLFEGAGHAKLYAKYRPSYPKELYENIQKYCQQSVANTLDLAIDVGCGNGQSTFPLVNMCKHVIGVDISREQISEAKRAVSNADFRVGRAEDMGFLGDGTADLMTVGTAIHWLYTPSLWREATRVLCPGGVLAVYSYRVHAIHNKEAHHLIWEDFYNNTLKDVWTEHRIHLDNGLALIELPFGDSIR
;
A
#
# COMPACT_ATOMS: atom_id res chain seq x y z
N MET A 1 5.89 23.22 20.93
CA MET A 1 6.76 22.09 21.29
C MET A 1 6.90 21.26 20.04
N SER A 2 8.09 21.19 19.47
CA SER A 2 8.36 20.48 18.22
C SER A 2 8.08 18.98 18.41
N SER A 3 7.06 18.48 17.72
CA SER A 3 6.81 17.05 17.59
C SER A 3 8.02 16.43 16.91
N ASN A 4 8.78 15.61 17.65
CA ASN A 4 9.81 14.73 17.08
C ASN A 4 9.09 13.62 16.31
N ILE A 5 8.53 13.96 15.14
CA ILE A 5 8.09 12.96 14.18
C ILE A 5 9.39 12.33 13.64
N PRO A 6 9.62 11.03 13.83
CA PRO A 6 10.79 10.37 13.24
C PRO A 6 10.77 10.59 11.73
N ASN A 7 11.91 10.94 11.16
CA ASN A 7 12.03 11.09 9.71
C ASN A 7 11.56 9.78 9.05
N ILE A 8 10.52 9.83 8.21
CA ILE A 8 9.85 8.64 7.62
C ILE A 8 10.84 7.60 7.06
N PRO A 9 11.95 7.96 6.38
CA PRO A 9 12.97 7.00 5.93
C PRO A 9 13.56 6.16 7.08
N SER A 10 13.82 6.76 8.25
CA SER A 10 14.47 6.10 9.38
C SER A 10 13.64 4.95 9.99
N LEU A 11 12.32 4.91 9.77
CA LEU A 11 11.45 3.84 10.25
C LEU A 11 11.63 2.54 9.46
N PHE A 12 12.15 2.60 8.23
CA PHE A 12 12.17 1.47 7.29
C PHE A 12 13.58 1.03 6.85
N GLU A 13 14.64 1.68 7.32
CA GLU A 13 16.04 1.43 6.90
C GLU A 13 16.72 0.23 7.59
N GLY A 14 16.09 -0.37 8.62
CA GLY A 14 16.69 -1.48 9.37
C GLY A 14 16.57 -2.84 8.68
N ALA A 15 17.68 -3.43 8.23
CA ALA A 15 17.70 -4.78 7.61
C ALA A 15 17.09 -5.89 8.51
N GLY A 16 17.23 -5.76 9.84
CA GLY A 16 16.57 -6.65 10.81
C GLY A 16 15.04 -6.50 10.81
N HIS A 17 14.54 -5.28 10.68
CA HIS A 17 13.11 -5.00 10.58
C HIS A 17 12.53 -5.54 9.27
N ALA A 18 13.21 -5.39 8.13
CA ALA A 18 12.73 -5.88 6.84
C ALA A 18 12.49 -7.41 6.84
N LYS A 19 13.41 -8.20 7.42
CA LYS A 19 13.27 -9.66 7.51
C LYS A 19 12.14 -10.10 8.43
N LEU A 20 12.00 -9.48 9.61
CA LEU A 20 10.90 -9.78 10.54
C LEU A 20 9.55 -9.39 9.92
N TYR A 21 9.50 -8.26 9.23
CA TYR A 21 8.31 -7.79 8.51
C TYR A 21 7.86 -8.79 7.45
N ALA A 22 8.79 -9.31 6.65
CA ALA A 22 8.49 -10.34 5.65
C ALA A 22 7.88 -11.62 6.25
N LYS A 23 8.33 -12.01 7.44
CA LYS A 23 7.94 -13.27 8.07
C LYS A 23 6.57 -13.22 8.76
N TYR A 24 6.21 -12.11 9.39
CA TYR A 24 5.05 -12.04 10.28
C TYR A 24 3.90 -11.17 9.77
N ARG A 25 4.09 -10.40 8.70
CA ARG A 25 3.01 -9.56 8.18
C ARG A 25 1.90 -10.41 7.55
N PRO A 26 0.62 -10.13 7.85
CA PRO A 26 -0.50 -10.77 7.16
C PRO A 26 -0.42 -10.59 5.65
N SER A 27 -0.73 -11.64 4.90
CA SER A 27 -0.96 -11.58 3.46
C SER A 27 -2.39 -11.14 3.15
N TYR A 28 -2.59 -10.49 2.01
CA TYR A 28 -3.94 -10.18 1.54
C TYR A 28 -4.62 -11.43 0.95
N PRO A 29 -5.95 -11.58 1.11
CA PRO A 29 -6.69 -12.70 0.55
C PRO A 29 -6.74 -12.64 -0.98
N LYS A 30 -6.85 -13.81 -1.63
CA LYS A 30 -6.93 -13.91 -3.10
C LYS A 30 -8.13 -13.14 -3.66
N GLU A 31 -9.24 -13.18 -2.93
CA GLU A 31 -10.52 -12.56 -3.26
C GLU A 31 -10.39 -11.05 -3.45
N LEU A 32 -9.47 -10.38 -2.74
CA LEU A 32 -9.18 -8.96 -2.94
C LEU A 32 -8.70 -8.70 -4.37
N TYR A 33 -7.70 -9.46 -4.81
CA TYR A 33 -7.09 -9.31 -6.13
C TYR A 33 -8.07 -9.71 -7.25
N GLU A 34 -8.88 -10.73 -7.04
CA GLU A 34 -9.96 -11.10 -7.97
C GLU A 34 -10.99 -9.97 -8.13
N ASN A 35 -11.33 -9.27 -7.06
CA ASN A 35 -12.25 -8.13 -7.13
C ASN A 35 -11.62 -6.92 -7.82
N ILE A 36 -10.34 -6.63 -7.55
CA ILE A 36 -9.58 -5.60 -8.27
C ILE A 36 -9.55 -5.91 -9.76
N GLN A 37 -9.25 -7.16 -10.14
CA GLN A 37 -9.22 -7.59 -11.53
C GLN A 37 -10.58 -7.40 -12.22
N LYS A 38 -11.66 -7.84 -11.58
CA LYS A 38 -13.02 -7.67 -12.09
C LYS A 38 -13.39 -6.20 -12.30
N TYR A 39 -13.00 -5.33 -11.37
CA TYR A 39 -13.25 -3.89 -11.50
C TYR A 39 -12.44 -3.30 -12.66
N CYS A 40 -11.17 -3.66 -12.80
CA CYS A 40 -10.36 -3.20 -13.94
C CYS A 40 -10.98 -3.63 -15.27
N GLN A 41 -11.48 -4.87 -15.39
CA GLN A 41 -12.14 -5.37 -16.61
C GLN A 41 -13.42 -4.61 -17.00
N GLN A 42 -14.01 -3.83 -16.09
CA GLN A 42 -15.17 -2.96 -16.39
C GLN A 42 -14.73 -1.59 -16.95
N SER A 43 -13.53 -1.12 -16.59
CA SER A 43 -13.05 0.23 -16.88
C SER A 43 -11.97 0.28 -17.98
N VAL A 44 -11.19 -0.79 -18.12
CA VAL A 44 -10.14 -0.97 -19.14
C VAL A 44 -10.32 -2.30 -19.89
N ALA A 45 -9.55 -2.49 -20.95
CA ALA A 45 -9.59 -3.72 -21.75
C ALA A 45 -9.34 -4.99 -20.91
N ASN A 46 -9.78 -6.15 -21.42
CA ASN A 46 -9.75 -7.44 -20.71
C ASN A 46 -8.37 -7.89 -20.18
N THR A 47 -7.27 -7.34 -20.68
CA THR A 47 -5.90 -7.70 -20.27
C THR A 47 -5.19 -6.44 -19.76
N LEU A 48 -4.63 -6.50 -18.55
CA LEU A 48 -3.84 -5.42 -17.97
C LEU A 48 -2.40 -5.53 -18.44
N ASP A 49 -1.87 -4.47 -19.03
CA ASP A 49 -0.50 -4.42 -19.52
C ASP A 49 0.46 -4.02 -18.41
N LEU A 50 0.18 -2.97 -17.64
CA LEU A 50 1.07 -2.45 -16.60
C LEU A 50 0.36 -2.18 -15.26
N ALA A 51 0.86 -2.80 -14.19
CA ALA A 51 0.53 -2.43 -12.82
C ALA A 51 1.71 -1.80 -12.07
N ILE A 52 1.41 -0.81 -11.23
CA ILE A 52 2.35 -0.19 -10.29
C ILE A 52 1.90 -0.47 -8.84
N ASP A 53 2.78 -1.02 -8.03
CA ASP A 53 2.56 -1.20 -6.58
C ASP A 53 3.41 -0.18 -5.81
N VAL A 54 2.74 0.77 -5.15
CA VAL A 54 3.36 1.93 -4.52
C VAL A 54 3.43 1.74 -3.01
N GLY A 55 4.63 1.91 -2.46
CA GLY A 55 4.93 1.47 -1.10
C GLY A 55 4.95 -0.06 -1.02
N CYS A 56 5.54 -0.71 -2.03
CA CYS A 56 5.47 -2.16 -2.21
C CYS A 56 6.20 -2.96 -1.12
N GLY A 57 7.04 -2.31 -0.31
CA GLY A 57 7.86 -2.94 0.70
C GLY A 57 8.69 -4.09 0.10
N ASN A 58 8.56 -5.27 0.70
CA ASN A 58 9.25 -6.49 0.30
C ASN A 58 8.52 -7.27 -0.82
N GLY A 59 7.56 -6.65 -1.50
CA GLY A 59 6.86 -7.24 -2.65
C GLY A 59 5.66 -8.13 -2.30
N GLN A 60 5.21 -8.14 -1.04
CA GLN A 60 4.04 -8.95 -0.61
C GLN A 60 2.76 -8.61 -1.39
N SER A 61 2.46 -7.32 -1.58
CA SER A 61 1.31 -6.87 -2.40
C SER A 61 1.58 -6.98 -3.90
N THR A 62 2.86 -6.98 -4.30
CA THR A 62 3.28 -7.05 -5.70
C THR A 62 3.14 -8.46 -6.27
N PHE A 63 3.42 -9.49 -5.46
CA PHE A 63 3.44 -10.89 -5.92
C PHE A 63 2.15 -11.33 -6.60
N PRO A 64 0.94 -11.06 -6.07
CA PRO A 64 -0.29 -11.48 -6.75
C PRO A 64 -0.52 -10.75 -8.09
N LEU A 65 -0.03 -9.51 -8.23
CA LEU A 65 -0.20 -8.69 -9.44
C LEU A 65 0.54 -9.27 -10.65
N VAL A 66 1.64 -10.01 -10.45
CA VAL A 66 2.39 -10.62 -11.56
C VAL A 66 1.58 -11.70 -12.29
N ASN A 67 0.49 -12.19 -11.69
CA ASN A 67 -0.44 -13.11 -12.33
C ASN A 67 -1.63 -12.40 -12.99
N MET A 68 -1.79 -11.09 -12.75
CA MET A 68 -2.90 -10.27 -13.25
C MET A 68 -2.49 -9.36 -14.42
N CYS A 69 -1.25 -8.89 -14.41
CA CYS A 69 -0.73 -7.91 -15.37
C CYS A 69 0.52 -8.43 -16.09
N LYS A 70 0.71 -8.03 -17.35
CA LYS A 70 1.90 -8.43 -18.13
C LYS A 70 3.20 -7.90 -17.53
N HIS A 71 3.17 -6.67 -17.03
CA HIS A 71 4.29 -6.01 -16.40
C HIS A 71 3.86 -5.45 -15.03
N VAL A 72 4.74 -5.59 -14.05
CA VAL A 72 4.52 -5.08 -12.70
C VAL A 72 5.75 -4.34 -12.23
N ILE A 73 5.56 -3.11 -11.73
CA ILE A 73 6.62 -2.32 -11.11
C ILE A 73 6.28 -2.09 -9.64
N GLY A 74 7.15 -2.52 -8.73
CA GLY A 74 7.08 -2.16 -7.31
C GLY A 74 7.97 -0.95 -7.01
N VAL A 75 7.43 0.06 -6.33
CA VAL A 75 8.16 1.24 -5.89
C VAL A 75 8.09 1.36 -4.38
N ASP A 76 9.24 1.51 -3.73
CA ASP A 76 9.34 1.80 -2.30
C ASP A 76 10.54 2.72 -2.03
N ILE A 77 10.45 3.53 -0.98
CA ILE A 77 11.52 4.45 -0.60
C ILE A 77 12.70 3.71 0.04
N SER A 78 12.45 2.55 0.65
CA SER A 78 13.47 1.74 1.34
C SER A 78 14.23 0.86 0.36
N ARG A 79 15.56 1.06 0.31
CA ARG A 79 16.46 0.24 -0.50
C ARG A 79 16.51 -1.20 -0.01
N GLU A 80 16.41 -1.39 1.30
CA GLU A 80 16.42 -2.70 1.97
C GLU A 80 15.16 -3.49 1.61
N GLN A 81 13.99 -2.86 1.66
CA GLN A 81 12.73 -3.46 1.23
C GLN A 81 12.78 -3.88 -0.24
N ILE A 82 13.25 -2.99 -1.12
CA ILE A 82 13.43 -3.29 -2.55
C ILE A 82 14.42 -4.44 -2.78
N SER A 83 15.49 -4.54 -1.98
CA SER A 83 16.42 -5.67 -2.07
C SER A 83 15.75 -6.99 -1.70
N GLU A 84 14.87 -7.03 -0.71
CA GLU A 84 14.13 -8.25 -0.36
C GLU A 84 13.04 -8.56 -1.40
N ALA A 85 12.37 -7.53 -1.92
CA ALA A 85 11.35 -7.68 -2.96
C ALA A 85 11.90 -8.35 -4.23
N LYS A 86 13.08 -7.91 -4.69
CA LYS A 86 13.78 -8.53 -5.83
C LYS A 86 14.12 -10.00 -5.62
N ARG A 87 14.33 -10.44 -4.37
CA ARG A 87 14.57 -11.86 -4.05
C ARG A 87 13.27 -12.65 -3.97
N ALA A 88 12.19 -12.03 -3.51
CA ALA A 88 10.90 -12.68 -3.29
C ALA A 88 10.07 -12.82 -4.57
N VAL A 89 10.15 -11.84 -5.49
CA VAL A 89 9.31 -11.76 -6.70
C VAL A 89 10.21 -11.53 -7.91
N SER A 90 10.55 -12.59 -8.65
CA SER A 90 11.45 -12.49 -9.80
C SER A 90 10.81 -11.87 -11.05
N ASN A 91 9.48 -11.88 -11.13
CA ASN A 91 8.71 -11.48 -12.31
C ASN A 91 8.11 -10.07 -12.18
N ALA A 92 8.82 -9.18 -11.48
CA ALA A 92 8.45 -7.77 -11.34
C ALA A 92 9.71 -6.90 -11.30
N ASP A 93 9.59 -5.66 -11.78
CA ASP A 93 10.64 -4.66 -11.69
C ASP A 93 10.52 -3.88 -10.38
N PHE A 94 11.61 -3.80 -9.61
CA PHE A 94 11.59 -3.06 -8.35
C PHE A 94 12.51 -1.85 -8.38
N ARG A 95 11.97 -0.69 -7.99
CA ARG A 95 12.64 0.61 -8.02
C ARG A 95 12.62 1.27 -6.65
N VAL A 96 13.77 1.78 -6.25
CA VAL A 96 13.85 2.69 -5.10
C VAL A 96 13.37 4.05 -5.57
N GLY A 97 12.32 4.58 -4.96
CA GLY A 97 11.70 5.83 -5.42
C GLY A 97 10.65 6.34 -4.45
N ARG A 98 10.25 7.60 -4.66
CA ARG A 98 9.16 8.21 -3.91
C ARG A 98 7.84 7.93 -4.63
N ALA A 99 6.76 7.81 -3.87
CA ALA A 99 5.44 7.52 -4.41
C ALA A 99 4.91 8.64 -5.33
N GLU A 100 5.32 9.87 -5.07
CA GLU A 100 4.94 11.06 -5.85
C GLU A 100 5.87 11.39 -7.02
N ASP A 101 6.88 10.56 -7.29
CA ASP A 101 7.81 10.74 -8.42
C ASP A 101 8.03 9.41 -9.15
N MET A 102 7.26 9.25 -10.23
CA MET A 102 7.36 8.15 -11.18
C MET A 102 7.76 8.69 -12.56
N GLY A 103 8.72 9.62 -12.61
CA GLY A 103 9.21 10.21 -13.87
C GLY A 103 9.79 9.21 -14.88
N PHE A 104 9.97 7.96 -14.46
CA PHE A 104 10.32 6.84 -15.34
C PHE A 104 9.14 6.25 -16.13
N LEU A 105 7.91 6.70 -15.86
CA LEU A 105 6.69 6.37 -16.59
C LEU A 105 6.22 7.58 -17.39
N GLY A 106 5.76 7.31 -18.61
CA GLY A 106 5.01 8.28 -19.40
C GLY A 106 3.60 8.50 -18.85
N ASP A 107 2.96 9.55 -19.31
CA ASP A 107 1.58 9.87 -18.96
C ASP A 107 0.62 8.81 -19.53
N GLY A 108 -0.37 8.40 -18.74
CA GLY A 108 -1.41 7.47 -19.18
C GLY A 108 -0.91 6.07 -19.56
N THR A 109 0.14 5.57 -18.90
CA THR A 109 0.80 4.31 -19.25
C THR A 109 0.44 3.11 -18.35
N ALA A 110 -0.07 3.36 -17.14
CA ALA A 110 -0.41 2.30 -16.19
C ALA A 110 -1.91 2.01 -16.19
N ASP A 111 -2.29 0.73 -16.18
CA ASP A 111 -3.69 0.29 -16.11
C ASP A 111 -4.17 0.18 -14.66
N LEU A 112 -3.25 -0.15 -13.75
CA LEU A 112 -3.54 -0.37 -12.34
C LEU A 112 -2.44 0.24 -11.46
N MET A 113 -2.84 1.04 -10.47
CA MET A 113 -2.00 1.43 -9.35
C MET A 113 -2.56 0.82 -8.08
N THR A 114 -1.69 0.22 -7.27
CA THR A 114 -2.07 -0.34 -5.97
C THR A 114 -1.30 0.33 -4.83
N VAL A 115 -1.97 0.48 -3.69
CA VAL A 115 -1.37 0.98 -2.44
C VAL A 115 -1.78 0.05 -1.30
N GLY A 116 -0.93 -0.93 -0.99
CA GLY A 116 -1.20 -1.98 0.02
C GLY A 116 -0.71 -1.60 1.42
N THR A 117 -1.61 -1.13 2.29
CA THR A 117 -1.31 -0.72 3.68
C THR A 117 -0.18 0.32 3.77
N ALA A 118 0.05 1.11 2.73
CA ALA A 118 1.01 2.21 2.72
C ALA A 118 0.34 3.59 2.73
N ILE A 119 -0.97 3.67 2.48
CA ILE A 119 -1.64 4.94 2.21
C ILE A 119 -1.54 5.97 3.35
N HIS A 120 -1.53 5.54 4.60
CA HIS A 120 -1.30 6.44 5.73
C HIS A 120 0.03 7.20 5.69
N TRP A 121 1.06 6.70 5.01
CA TRP A 121 2.31 7.45 4.78
C TRP A 121 2.27 8.33 3.52
N LEU A 122 1.37 8.01 2.59
CA LEU A 122 1.41 8.52 1.22
C LEU A 122 0.19 9.40 0.88
N TYR A 123 -0.76 9.56 1.80
CA TYR A 123 -2.00 10.32 1.63
C TYR A 123 -1.71 11.81 1.47
N THR A 124 -1.36 12.19 0.25
CA THR A 124 -0.90 13.53 -0.10
C THR A 124 -1.46 13.95 -1.46
N PRO A 125 -1.69 15.25 -1.69
CA PRO A 125 -2.08 15.75 -3.01
C PRO A 125 -1.07 15.42 -4.12
N SER A 126 0.21 15.22 -3.77
CA SER A 126 1.25 14.88 -4.75
C SER A 126 1.12 13.45 -5.26
N LEU A 127 0.80 12.48 -4.39
CA LEU A 127 0.48 11.12 -4.84
C LEU A 127 -0.71 11.12 -5.81
N TRP A 128 -1.74 11.91 -5.50
CA TRP A 128 -2.93 12.03 -6.34
C TRP A 128 -2.65 12.59 -7.72
N ARG A 129 -1.87 13.68 -7.80
CA ARG A 129 -1.43 14.20 -9.09
C ARG A 129 -0.64 13.16 -9.88
N GLU A 130 0.25 12.44 -9.22
CA GLU A 130 1.07 11.44 -9.89
C GLU A 130 0.26 10.22 -10.34
N ALA A 131 -0.67 9.74 -9.52
CA ALA A 131 -1.62 8.70 -9.88
C ALA A 131 -2.47 9.11 -11.09
N THR A 132 -3.01 10.33 -11.10
CA THR A 132 -3.76 10.87 -12.25
C THR A 132 -2.89 10.98 -13.50
N ARG A 133 -1.61 11.34 -13.37
CA ARG A 133 -0.70 11.47 -14.51
C ARG A 133 -0.38 10.12 -15.14
N VAL A 134 -0.03 9.11 -14.33
CA VAL A 134 0.46 7.83 -14.85
C VAL A 134 -0.64 6.86 -15.25
N LEU A 135 -1.83 6.94 -14.63
CA LEU A 135 -2.94 6.06 -14.98
C LEU A 135 -3.52 6.43 -16.35
N CYS A 136 -3.72 5.41 -17.20
CA CYS A 136 -4.40 5.57 -18.48
C CYS A 136 -5.87 5.99 -18.27
N PRO A 137 -6.55 6.53 -19.30
CA PRO A 137 -7.99 6.73 -19.23
C PRO A 137 -8.71 5.40 -18.90
N GLY A 138 -9.45 5.38 -17.78
CA GLY A 138 -10.11 4.18 -17.26
C GLY A 138 -9.24 3.34 -16.30
N GLY A 139 -7.95 3.66 -16.16
CA GLY A 139 -7.04 3.00 -15.23
C GLY A 139 -7.50 3.12 -13.78
N VAL A 140 -7.15 2.12 -12.97
CA VAL A 140 -7.69 1.94 -11.62
C VAL A 140 -6.65 2.27 -10.56
N LEU A 141 -7.04 3.04 -9.55
CA LEU A 141 -6.32 3.13 -8.28
C LEU A 141 -7.01 2.24 -7.24
N ALA A 142 -6.33 1.19 -6.78
CA ALA A 142 -6.80 0.32 -5.70
C ALA A 142 -6.02 0.59 -4.40
N VAL A 143 -6.70 1.17 -3.41
CA VAL A 143 -6.15 1.40 -2.07
C VAL A 143 -6.78 0.40 -1.12
N TYR A 144 -5.96 -0.37 -0.41
CA TYR A 144 -6.46 -1.39 0.51
C TYR A 144 -5.57 -1.53 1.74
N SER A 145 -6.16 -2.05 2.81
CA SER A 145 -5.45 -2.43 4.02
C SER A 145 -6.21 -3.53 4.75
N TYR A 146 -5.56 -4.14 5.73
CA TYR A 146 -6.23 -4.93 6.76
C TYR A 146 -6.33 -4.10 8.05
N ARG A 147 -7.34 -4.41 8.88
CA ARG A 147 -7.41 -3.95 10.27
C ARG A 147 -6.72 -4.97 11.17
N VAL A 148 -6.38 -4.55 12.38
CA VAL A 148 -5.82 -5.45 13.38
C VAL A 148 -6.89 -6.48 13.79
N HIS A 149 -6.46 -7.72 14.05
CA HIS A 149 -7.35 -8.87 14.18
C HIS A 149 -8.46 -8.68 15.21
N ALA A 150 -9.67 -9.15 14.87
CA ALA A 150 -10.74 -9.27 15.85
C ALA A 150 -10.35 -10.30 16.92
N ILE A 151 -10.30 -9.84 18.17
CA ILE A 151 -10.13 -10.71 19.33
C ILE A 151 -11.53 -11.06 19.83
N HIS A 152 -11.92 -12.32 19.66
CA HIS A 152 -13.26 -12.79 20.04
C HIS A 152 -13.48 -12.89 21.55
N ASN A 153 -12.42 -13.12 22.32
CA ASN A 153 -12.49 -13.07 23.78
C ASN A 153 -12.63 -11.60 24.22
N LYS A 154 -13.75 -11.29 24.88
CA LYS A 154 -14.09 -9.91 25.28
C LYS A 154 -13.09 -9.29 26.25
N GLU A 155 -12.56 -10.07 27.18
CA GLU A 155 -11.60 -9.60 28.17
C GLU A 155 -10.26 -9.28 27.51
N ALA A 156 -9.75 -10.20 26.68
CA ALA A 156 -8.54 -9.97 25.91
C ALA A 156 -8.71 -8.80 24.91
N HIS A 157 -9.89 -8.66 24.31
CA HIS A 157 -10.22 -7.53 23.46
C HIS A 157 -10.09 -6.21 24.22
N HIS A 158 -10.70 -6.12 25.41
CA HIS A 158 -10.65 -4.90 26.22
C HIS A 158 -9.22 -4.57 26.64
N LEU A 159 -8.48 -5.55 27.17
CA LEU A 159 -7.10 -5.35 27.62
C LEU A 159 -6.18 -4.90 26.47
N ILE A 160 -6.31 -5.50 25.29
CA ILE A 160 -5.42 -5.22 24.16
C ILE A 160 -5.83 -3.94 23.43
N TRP A 161 -7.11 -3.78 23.11
CA TRP A 161 -7.57 -2.66 22.29
C TRP A 161 -7.86 -1.41 23.10
N GLU A 162 -8.60 -1.51 24.20
CA GLU A 162 -8.96 -0.34 24.99
C GLU A 162 -7.80 0.08 25.88
N ASP A 163 -7.29 -0.81 26.73
CA ASP A 163 -6.30 -0.42 27.74
C ASP A 163 -4.91 -0.21 27.14
N PHE A 164 -4.46 -1.12 26.28
CA PHE A 164 -3.12 -1.02 25.71
C PHE A 164 -3.07 -0.14 24.47
N TYR A 165 -3.79 -0.49 23.39
CA TYR A 165 -3.67 0.20 22.11
C TYR A 165 -4.23 1.64 22.16
N ASN A 166 -5.46 1.83 22.65
CA ASN A 166 -6.14 3.13 22.66
C ASN A 166 -5.72 4.03 23.82
N ASN A 167 -5.41 3.47 24.99
CA ASN A 167 -5.07 4.27 26.17
C ASN A 167 -3.56 4.37 26.39
N THR A 168 -2.85 3.24 26.50
CA THR A 168 -1.41 3.23 26.83
C THR A 168 -0.55 3.75 25.68
N LEU A 169 -0.85 3.36 24.44
CA LEU A 169 -0.05 3.73 23.25
C LEU A 169 -0.55 4.98 22.51
N LYS A 170 -1.56 5.69 23.03
CA LYS A 170 -2.21 6.81 22.34
C LYS A 170 -1.25 7.89 21.84
N ASP A 171 -0.21 8.19 22.62
CA ASP A 171 0.76 9.24 22.33
C ASP A 171 1.97 8.71 21.52
N VAL A 172 2.00 7.40 21.23
CA VAL A 172 3.05 6.75 20.42
C VAL A 172 2.63 6.67 18.95
N TRP A 173 1.33 6.54 18.67
CA TRP A 173 0.82 6.45 17.32
C TRP A 173 0.96 7.78 16.56
N THR A 174 1.41 7.70 15.32
CA THR A 174 1.39 8.87 14.42
C THR A 174 -0.03 9.23 14.05
N GLU A 175 -0.32 10.53 13.91
CA GLU A 175 -1.65 11.03 13.51
C GLU A 175 -2.21 10.37 12.25
N HIS A 176 -1.34 10.01 11.30
CA HIS A 176 -1.75 9.40 10.04
C HIS A 176 -2.33 7.99 10.19
N ARG A 177 -2.10 7.32 11.33
CA ARG A 177 -2.61 5.96 11.59
C ARG A 177 -4.13 5.90 11.62
N ILE A 178 -4.80 7.02 11.88
CA ILE A 178 -6.26 7.14 11.86
C ILE A 178 -6.89 6.62 10.57
N HIS A 179 -6.21 6.76 9.43
CA HIS A 179 -6.70 6.26 8.14
C HIS A 179 -6.76 4.74 8.08
N LEU A 180 -5.88 4.01 8.78
CA LEU A 180 -5.98 2.56 8.86
C LEU A 180 -7.05 2.15 9.87
N ASP A 181 -7.09 2.82 11.02
CA ASP A 181 -7.94 2.43 12.14
C ASP A 181 -9.44 2.62 11.84
N ASN A 182 -9.78 3.62 11.02
CA ASN A 182 -11.15 3.83 10.52
C ASN A 182 -11.52 2.95 9.30
N GLY A 183 -10.64 2.04 8.87
CA GLY A 183 -10.89 1.20 7.69
C GLY A 183 -10.90 1.97 6.38
N LEU A 184 -10.02 2.97 6.23
CA LEU A 184 -9.89 3.85 5.06
C LEU A 184 -11.09 4.79 4.81
N ALA A 185 -12.02 4.91 5.76
CA ALA A 185 -13.23 5.72 5.62
C ALA A 185 -12.95 7.22 5.43
N LEU A 186 -11.86 7.75 5.98
CA LEU A 186 -11.46 9.15 5.85
C LEU A 186 -10.49 9.41 4.66
N ILE A 187 -10.17 8.41 3.85
CA ILE A 187 -9.39 8.62 2.63
C ILE A 187 -10.32 9.13 1.54
N GLU A 188 -10.12 10.35 1.07
CA GLU A 188 -10.83 10.88 -0.10
C GLU A 188 -10.00 10.59 -1.35
N LEU A 189 -10.60 9.87 -2.30
CA LEU A 189 -9.98 9.60 -3.59
C LEU A 189 -10.34 10.73 -4.56
N PRO A 190 -9.39 11.20 -5.39
CA PRO A 190 -9.61 12.32 -6.31
C PRO A 190 -10.45 11.94 -7.55
N PHE A 191 -11.01 10.73 -7.60
CA PHE A 191 -11.68 10.17 -8.77
C PHE A 191 -13.18 10.02 -8.49
N GLY A 192 -14.01 10.44 -9.45
CA GLY A 192 -15.48 10.45 -9.30
C GLY A 192 -16.10 9.05 -9.26
N ASP A 193 -15.51 8.10 -9.98
CA ASP A 193 -15.92 6.69 -9.96
C ASP A 193 -15.11 5.95 -8.90
N SER A 194 -15.77 5.56 -7.80
CA SER A 194 -15.13 4.77 -6.73
C SER A 194 -16.11 3.76 -6.12
N ILE A 195 -15.56 2.63 -5.68
CA ILE A 195 -16.27 1.61 -4.90
C ILE A 195 -15.51 1.45 -3.57
N ARG A 196 -16.24 1.27 -2.47
CA ARG A 196 -15.70 1.02 -1.12
C ARG A 196 -16.13 -0.36 -0.63
#